data_AF-A0A935W4M3-F1
#
_entry.id   AF-A0A935W4M3-F1
#
_cell.length_a   1.000
_cell.length_b   1.000
_cell.length_c   1.000
_cell.angle_alpha   90.00
_cell.angle_beta   90.00
_cell.angle_gamma   90.00
#
_symmetry.space_group_name_H-M   'P 1'
#
loop_
_entity.id
_entity.type
_entity.pdbx_description
1 polymer ?
#
loop_
_entity_poly.entity_id
_entity_poly.type
_entity_poly.pdbx_seq_one_letter_code
_entity_poly.pdbx_strand_id
1 'polypeptide(L)'
;MMLANASSAAPLVQMGVGEPGLLTLSTRPAILLRKRSSCDAALPGVAPGLAWLGVMLPYTPVQFLLFHEAAKRPAGMGWLERAQDLALVMTSANPGGEPLVVGNSEALPCGTRPTRQPPGAGAGRRRSRHRWGGLGWRVVAR
;
A
#
# COMPACT_ATOMS: atom_id res chain seq x y z
N MET A 1 -7.35 -3.26 -0.33
CA MET A 1 -6.27 -4.22 -0.57
C MET A 1 -5.59 -3.89 -1.88
N MET A 2 -4.27 -3.87 -1.91
CA MET A 2 -3.47 -3.79 -3.12
C MET A 2 -2.88 -5.16 -3.44
N LEU A 3 -3.01 -5.59 -4.69
CA LEU A 3 -2.55 -6.87 -5.20
C LEU A 3 -1.77 -6.66 -6.50
N ALA A 4 -0.81 -7.51 -6.82
CA ALA A 4 0.11 -7.29 -7.95
C ALA A 4 -0.60 -7.19 -9.31
N ASN A 5 -1.64 -8.00 -9.51
CA ASN A 5 -2.39 -8.13 -10.75
C ASN A 5 -3.75 -8.80 -10.51
N ALA A 6 -4.57 -8.90 -11.57
CA ALA A 6 -5.87 -9.57 -11.52
C ALA A 6 -5.75 -11.07 -11.13
N SER A 7 -4.71 -11.77 -11.59
CA SER A 7 -4.46 -13.17 -11.22
C SER A 7 -4.29 -13.36 -9.72
N SER A 8 -3.69 -12.39 -9.03
CA SER A 8 -3.52 -12.38 -7.57
C SER A 8 -4.82 -12.07 -6.82
N ALA A 9 -5.78 -11.41 -7.48
CA ALA A 9 -7.11 -11.10 -6.92
C ALA A 9 -8.10 -12.26 -7.08
N ALA A 10 -7.97 -13.05 -8.14
CA ALA A 10 -8.89 -14.14 -8.46
C ALA A 10 -9.22 -15.08 -7.29
N PRO A 11 -8.28 -15.49 -6.39
CA PRO A 11 -8.62 -16.37 -5.27
C PRO A 11 -9.53 -15.73 -4.21
N LEU A 12 -9.53 -14.39 -4.12
CA LEU A 12 -10.18 -13.62 -3.06
C LEU A 12 -11.54 -13.05 -3.50
N VAL A 13 -11.66 -12.69 -4.77
CA VAL A 13 -12.83 -11.97 -5.30
C VAL A 13 -13.32 -12.58 -6.59
N GLN A 14 -14.60 -12.37 -6.86
CA GLN A 14 -15.24 -12.67 -8.13
C GLN A 14 -14.96 -11.49 -9.07
N MET A 15 -14.52 -11.78 -10.29
CA MET A 15 -14.35 -10.79 -11.34
C MET A 15 -15.31 -11.11 -12.49
N GLY A 16 -16.28 -10.23 -12.69
CA GLY A 16 -17.20 -10.22 -13.81
C GLY A 16 -16.58 -9.57 -15.06
N VAL A 17 -17.38 -9.52 -16.12
CA VAL A 17 -16.98 -8.90 -17.38
C VAL A 17 -16.73 -7.40 -17.17
N GLY A 18 -15.58 -6.90 -17.63
CA GLY A 18 -15.21 -5.48 -17.57
C GLY A 18 -14.52 -5.03 -16.27
N GLU A 19 -14.72 -5.71 -15.15
CA GLU A 19 -14.08 -5.37 -13.86
C GLU A 19 -12.53 -5.45 -13.91
N PRO A 20 -11.90 -6.44 -14.58
CA PRO A 20 -10.46 -6.44 -14.78
C PRO A 20 -9.96 -5.20 -15.55
N GLY A 21 -10.78 -4.68 -16.47
CA GLY A 21 -10.45 -3.46 -17.22
C GLY A 21 -10.47 -2.20 -16.34
N LEU A 22 -11.34 -2.15 -15.33
CA LEU A 22 -11.37 -1.05 -14.36
C LEU A 22 -10.10 -1.03 -13.49
N LEU A 23 -9.59 -2.21 -13.12
CA LEU A 23 -8.34 -2.33 -12.36
C LEU A 23 -7.11 -1.86 -13.14
N THR A 24 -7.14 -1.93 -14.48
CA THR A 24 -6.02 -1.58 -15.35
C THR A 24 -6.10 -0.18 -15.93
N LEU A 25 -7.13 0.61 -15.56
CA LEU A 25 -7.20 2.04 -15.89
C LEU A 25 -5.93 2.77 -15.43
N SER A 26 -5.51 3.82 -16.15
CA SER A 26 -4.33 4.61 -15.80
C SER A 26 -4.40 5.21 -14.39
N THR A 27 -5.62 5.54 -13.93
CA THR A 27 -5.89 6.06 -12.58
C THR A 27 -5.82 4.99 -11.49
N ARG A 28 -5.89 3.70 -11.86
CA ARG A 28 -5.86 2.51 -10.97
C ARG A 28 -6.67 2.70 -9.68
N PRO A 29 -7.99 2.95 -9.80
CA PRO A 29 -8.83 3.21 -8.64
C PRO A 29 -8.96 1.96 -7.76
N ALA A 30 -9.25 2.18 -6.47
CA ALA A 30 -9.78 1.12 -5.63
C ALA A 30 -11.23 0.85 -6.00
N ILE A 31 -11.53 -0.37 -6.46
CA ILE A 31 -12.89 -0.81 -6.82
C ILE A 31 -13.40 -1.85 -5.83
N LEU A 32 -14.71 -1.94 -5.66
CA LEU A 32 -15.35 -2.93 -4.80
C LEU A 32 -15.69 -4.18 -5.62
N LEU A 33 -15.11 -5.31 -5.26
CA LEU A 33 -15.37 -6.60 -5.90
C LEU A 33 -16.02 -7.58 -4.91
N ARG A 34 -16.90 -8.44 -5.43
CA ARG A 34 -17.63 -9.39 -4.57
C ARG A 34 -16.67 -10.43 -4.04
N LYS A 35 -16.66 -10.65 -2.72
CA LYS A 35 -15.78 -11.66 -2.11
C LYS A 35 -16.18 -13.08 -2.53
N ARG A 36 -15.16 -13.93 -2.62
CA ARG A 36 -15.33 -15.39 -2.58
C ARG A 36 -15.44 -15.84 -1.13
N SER A 37 -16.02 -17.02 -0.91
CA SER A 37 -16.19 -17.61 0.43
C SER A 37 -14.85 -17.81 1.15
N SER A 38 -13.76 -18.03 0.41
CA SER A 38 -12.38 -18.14 0.92
C SER A 38 -11.78 -16.82 1.42
N CYS A 39 -12.34 -15.66 1.05
CA CYS A 39 -11.69 -14.37 1.26
C CYS A 39 -11.48 -14.04 2.75
N ASP A 40 -12.47 -14.31 3.60
CA ASP A 40 -12.39 -13.95 5.02
C ASP A 40 -11.42 -14.85 5.78
N ALA A 41 -11.27 -16.10 5.34
CA ALA A 41 -10.25 -17.01 5.84
C ALA A 41 -8.84 -16.58 5.40
N ALA A 42 -8.68 -16.12 4.17
CA ALA A 42 -7.41 -15.65 3.63
C ALA A 42 -6.97 -14.28 4.21
N LEU A 43 -7.93 -13.40 4.51
CA LEU A 43 -7.68 -12.03 4.96
C LEU A 43 -8.41 -11.70 6.27
N PRO A 44 -8.08 -12.37 7.39
CA PRO A 44 -8.78 -12.15 8.65
C PRO A 44 -8.51 -10.72 9.15
N GLY A 45 -9.58 -9.93 9.28
CA GLY A 45 -9.54 -8.55 9.79
C GLY A 45 -9.51 -7.42 8.75
N VAL A 46 -9.53 -7.73 7.43
CA VAL A 46 -9.56 -6.68 6.40
C VAL A 46 -10.98 -6.16 6.13
N ALA A 47 -11.96 -7.06 6.06
CA ALA A 47 -13.38 -6.73 5.85
C ALA A 47 -14.30 -7.88 6.30
N PRO A 48 -14.18 -8.38 7.55
CA PRO A 48 -14.91 -9.55 8.00
C PRO A 48 -16.43 -9.30 7.95
N GLY A 49 -17.19 -10.27 7.45
CA GLY A 49 -18.66 -10.19 7.43
C GLY A 49 -19.28 -9.24 6.40
N LEU A 50 -18.46 -8.48 5.65
CA LEU A 50 -18.94 -7.72 4.49
C LEU A 50 -19.10 -8.63 3.26
N ALA A 51 -19.82 -8.21 2.23
CA ALA A 51 -19.91 -8.97 0.97
C ALA A 51 -18.82 -8.58 -0.05
N TRP A 52 -18.18 -7.44 0.17
CA TRP A 52 -17.30 -6.77 -0.80
C TRP A 52 -15.89 -6.59 -0.25
N LEU A 53 -14.92 -6.56 -1.15
CA LEU A 53 -13.52 -6.23 -0.87
C LEU A 53 -13.09 -5.07 -1.79
N GLY A 54 -12.51 -4.03 -1.20
CA GLY A 54 -11.83 -2.98 -1.98
C GLY A 54 -10.51 -3.50 -2.52
N VAL A 55 -10.36 -3.53 -3.84
CA VAL A 55 -9.17 -4.01 -4.56
C VAL A 55 -8.61 -2.89 -5.43
N MET A 56 -7.28 -2.76 -5.43
CA MET A 56 -6.55 -1.87 -6.32
C MET A 56 -5.24 -2.53 -6.79
N LEU A 57 -4.67 -2.04 -7.88
CA LEU A 57 -3.36 -2.49 -8.39
C LEU A 57 -2.26 -1.44 -8.11
N PRO A 58 -0.97 -1.83 -8.08
CA PRO A 58 0.15 -0.91 -7.99
C PRO A 58 0.07 0.18 -9.04
N TYR A 59 0.30 1.43 -8.67
CA TYR A 59 0.26 2.59 -9.57
C TYR A 59 1.48 3.50 -9.44
N THR A 60 2.40 3.19 -8.51
CA THR A 60 3.68 3.89 -8.38
C THR A 60 4.86 2.92 -8.53
N PRO A 61 6.03 3.37 -9.04
CA PRO A 61 7.20 2.52 -9.18
C PRO A 61 7.61 1.80 -7.89
N VAL A 62 7.52 2.47 -6.73
CA VAL A 62 7.85 1.87 -5.43
C VAL A 62 6.94 0.68 -5.10
N GLN A 63 5.64 0.76 -5.41
CA GLN A 63 4.73 -0.36 -5.17
C GLN A 63 5.11 -1.58 -6.02
N PHE A 64 5.48 -1.38 -7.28
CA PHE A 64 5.99 -2.48 -8.12
C PHE A 64 7.27 -3.10 -7.55
N LEU A 65 8.19 -2.29 -7.03
CA LEU A 65 9.42 -2.80 -6.41
C LEU A 65 9.13 -3.65 -5.18
N LEU A 66 8.12 -3.30 -4.37
CA LEU A 66 7.70 -4.14 -3.22
C LEU A 66 7.21 -5.52 -3.67
N PHE A 67 6.41 -5.59 -4.73
CA PHE A 67 5.95 -6.87 -5.29
C PHE A 67 7.07 -7.64 -5.97
N HIS A 68 8.00 -6.96 -6.66
CA HIS A 68 9.16 -7.58 -7.29
C HIS A 68 10.08 -8.23 -6.26
N GLU A 69 10.30 -7.55 -5.13
CA GLU A 69 11.06 -8.08 -3.99
C GLU A 69 10.37 -9.32 -3.42
N ALA A 70 9.06 -9.24 -3.16
CA ALA A 70 8.28 -10.36 -2.63
C ALA A 70 8.24 -11.57 -3.58
N ALA A 71 8.29 -11.31 -4.90
CA ALA A 71 8.41 -12.33 -5.93
C ALA A 71 9.83 -12.93 -6.05
N LYS A 72 10.78 -12.53 -5.18
CA LYS A 72 12.20 -12.95 -5.16
C LYS A 72 13.00 -12.45 -6.37
N ARG A 73 12.74 -11.22 -6.81
CA ARG A 73 13.47 -10.53 -7.89
C ARG A 73 13.63 -11.34 -9.19
N PRO A 74 12.53 -11.86 -9.77
CA PRO A 74 12.61 -12.61 -11.00
C PRO A 74 13.15 -11.73 -12.14
N ALA A 75 13.87 -12.36 -13.07
CA ALA A 75 14.35 -11.70 -14.28
C ALA A 75 13.18 -11.38 -15.23
N GLY A 76 13.31 -10.27 -15.95
CA GLY A 76 12.30 -9.81 -16.92
C GLY A 76 10.99 -9.34 -16.26
N MET A 77 9.93 -9.28 -17.06
CA MET A 77 8.63 -8.73 -16.65
C MET A 77 7.51 -9.78 -16.53
N GLY A 78 7.77 -11.05 -16.87
CA GLY A 78 6.73 -12.10 -16.85
C GLY A 78 6.13 -12.37 -15.47
N TRP A 79 6.77 -11.92 -14.39
CA TRP A 79 6.22 -12.00 -13.04
C TRP A 79 5.00 -11.09 -12.84
N LEU A 80 4.86 -10.01 -13.60
CA LEU A 80 3.72 -9.09 -13.53
C LEU A 80 2.39 -9.75 -13.90
N GLU A 81 2.42 -10.83 -14.69
CA GLU A 81 1.22 -11.55 -15.13
C GLU A 81 0.88 -12.77 -14.24
N ARG A 82 1.86 -13.24 -13.46
CA ARG A 82 1.69 -14.40 -12.57
C ARG A 82 1.04 -13.99 -11.27
N ALA A 83 0.20 -14.85 -10.71
CA ALA A 83 -0.31 -14.66 -9.35
C ALA A 83 0.85 -14.50 -8.35
N GLN A 84 0.72 -13.53 -7.45
CA GLN A 84 1.65 -13.24 -6.37
C GLN A 84 0.94 -13.43 -5.02
N ASP A 85 1.66 -13.96 -4.03
CA ASP A 85 1.10 -14.25 -2.71
C ASP A 85 0.94 -13.00 -1.83
N LEU A 86 1.79 -11.98 -2.05
CA LEU A 86 1.78 -10.76 -1.26
C LEU A 86 0.44 -10.01 -1.45
N ALA A 87 -0.18 -9.64 -0.34
CA ALA A 87 -1.35 -8.77 -0.31
C ALA A 87 -1.11 -7.61 0.66
N LEU A 88 -1.29 -6.37 0.20
CA LEU A 88 -1.00 -5.17 0.99
C LEU A 88 -2.29 -4.47 1.42
N VAL A 89 -2.39 -4.14 2.70
CA VAL A 89 -3.42 -3.21 3.18
C VAL A 89 -2.94 -1.79 2.89
N MET A 90 -3.74 -1.03 2.15
CA MET A 90 -3.49 0.38 1.83
C MET A 90 -4.59 1.22 2.48
N THR A 91 -4.22 2.00 3.51
CA THR A 91 -5.11 2.99 4.15
C THR A 91 -4.42 4.35 4.23
N SER A 92 -5.21 5.40 4.43
CA SER A 92 -4.84 6.82 4.40
C SER A 92 -3.84 7.30 5.50
N ALA A 93 -3.18 6.38 6.22
CA ALA A 93 -2.10 6.69 7.17
C ALA A 93 -2.38 7.82 8.18
N ASN A 94 -3.65 8.05 8.50
CA ASN A 94 -4.12 9.12 9.36
C ASN A 94 -4.81 8.52 10.60
N PRO A 95 -4.68 9.15 11.79
CA PRO A 95 -5.62 8.94 12.87
C PRO A 95 -7.06 9.18 12.38
N GLY A 96 -8.02 8.45 12.95
CA GLY A 96 -9.41 8.49 12.49
C GLY A 96 -9.97 9.92 12.44
N GLY A 97 -10.40 10.36 11.25
CA GLY A 97 -10.98 11.69 11.02
C GLY A 97 -10.00 12.79 10.61
N GLU A 98 -8.68 12.54 10.64
CA GLU A 98 -7.68 13.54 10.26
C GLU A 98 -7.35 13.51 8.76
N PRO A 99 -6.85 14.60 8.16
CA PRO A 99 -6.33 14.58 6.79
C PRO A 99 -5.16 13.60 6.59
N LEU A 100 -4.87 13.25 5.33
CA LEU A 100 -3.72 12.44 4.96
C LEU A 100 -2.43 13.05 5.52
N VAL A 101 -1.62 12.22 6.20
CA VAL A 101 -0.28 12.61 6.63
C VAL A 101 0.62 12.72 5.40
N VAL A 102 1.19 13.92 5.15
CA VAL A 102 2.03 14.17 3.96
C VAL A 102 3.50 14.36 4.33
N GLY A 103 3.78 14.88 5.54
CA GLY A 103 5.15 15.08 6.00
C GLY A 103 5.76 13.83 6.63
N ASN A 104 7.02 13.51 6.28
CA ASN A 104 7.75 12.40 6.91
C ASN A 104 7.84 12.53 8.45
N SER A 105 7.87 13.77 8.97
CA SER A 105 7.91 14.03 10.41
C SER A 105 6.56 13.79 11.11
N GLU A 106 5.46 13.97 10.37
CA GLU A 106 4.10 13.70 10.85
C GLU A 106 3.78 12.20 10.83
N ALA A 107 4.50 11.43 10.00
CA ALA A 107 4.36 9.98 9.91
C ALA A 107 4.99 9.22 11.10
N LEU A 108 5.78 9.90 11.93
CA LEU A 108 6.33 9.33 13.15
C LEU A 108 5.25 9.31 14.25
N PRO A 109 5.14 8.24 15.04
CA PRO A 109 4.17 8.18 16.13
C PRO A 109 4.28 9.39 17.04
N CYS A 110 3.12 9.94 17.45
CA CYS A 110 3.03 10.95 18.49
C CYS A 110 3.57 10.34 19.81
N GLY A 111 4.89 10.48 20.03
CA GLY A 111 5.62 9.82 21.10
C GLY A 111 7.14 9.80 20.89
N THR A 112 7.63 9.97 19.65
CA THR A 112 9.08 10.05 19.35
C THR A 112 9.54 11.47 18.99
N ARG A 113 8.84 12.52 19.44
CA ARG A 113 9.35 13.89 19.34
C ARG A 113 10.71 13.92 20.05
N PRO A 114 11.84 14.13 19.34
CA PRO A 114 13.05 14.52 20.02
C PRO A 114 12.73 15.86 20.66
N THR A 115 12.83 15.93 21.98
CA THR A 115 12.75 17.20 22.69
C THR A 115 13.70 18.18 22.00
N ARG A 116 13.17 19.27 21.45
CA ARG A 116 14.00 20.40 21.01
C ARG A 116 14.73 20.88 22.27
N GLN A 117 16.01 20.57 22.35
CA GLN A 117 16.90 21.19 23.32
C GLN A 117 16.86 22.71 23.05
N PRO A 118 16.62 23.57 24.06
CA PRO A 118 16.64 25.01 23.87
C PRO A 118 18.02 25.48 23.38
N PRO A 119 18.09 26.58 22.62
CA PRO A 119 19.30 26.95 21.91
C PRO A 119 20.37 27.43 22.89
N GLY A 120 21.45 26.66 23.01
CA GLY A 120 22.65 27.03 23.74
C GLY A 120 23.86 26.26 23.20
N ALA A 121 24.67 26.97 22.40
CA ALA A 121 26.08 26.71 22.06
C ALA A 121 26.46 25.39 21.35
N GLY A 122 27.05 25.52 20.16
CA GLY A 122 27.94 24.48 19.60
C GLY A 122 27.86 24.30 18.09
N ALA A 123 28.81 24.89 17.37
CA ALA A 123 28.97 24.78 15.92
C ALA A 123 29.30 23.34 15.48
N GLY A 124 28.70 22.86 14.38
CA GLY A 124 29.03 21.53 13.86
C GLY A 124 28.29 21.11 12.59
N ARG A 125 28.87 21.43 11.43
CA ARG A 125 28.71 20.81 10.10
C ARG A 125 27.28 20.62 9.55
N ARG A 126 26.90 21.52 8.64
CA ARG A 126 25.84 21.32 7.63
C ARG A 126 26.11 20.03 6.83
N ARG A 127 25.24 19.04 6.95
CA ARG A 127 25.05 18.00 5.92
C ARG A 127 23.76 18.30 5.18
N SER A 128 23.87 18.45 3.87
CA SER A 128 22.76 18.62 2.94
C SER A 128 21.76 17.46 3.12
N ARG A 129 20.50 17.81 3.38
CA ARG A 129 19.39 16.86 3.35
C ARG A 129 18.66 17.05 2.02
N HIS A 130 18.82 16.08 1.12
CA HIS A 130 17.98 15.97 -0.06
C HIS A 130 16.57 15.55 0.38
N ARG A 131 15.59 16.33 -0.05
CA ARG A 131 14.16 16.14 0.20
C ARG A 131 13.62 15.11 -0.78
N TRP A 132 13.20 13.96 -0.27
CA TRP A 132 12.29 13.05 -1.00
C TRP A 132 10.93 13.14 -0.32
N GLY A 133 9.94 13.62 -1.06
CA GLY A 133 8.57 13.81 -0.58
C GLY A 133 7.65 12.66 -0.99
N GLY A 134 6.63 12.46 -0.16
CA GLY A 134 5.28 12.09 -0.57
C GLY A 134 4.97 10.60 -0.67
N LEU A 135 4.23 10.06 0.29
CA LEU A 135 3.03 9.22 0.11
C LEU A 135 2.48 8.79 1.48
N GLY A 136 1.33 9.35 1.87
CA GLY A 136 0.62 9.11 3.13
C GLY A 136 -0.18 7.80 3.15
N TRP A 137 0.48 6.68 2.88
CA TRP A 137 -0.15 5.35 2.95
C TRP A 137 0.56 4.49 3.97
N ARG A 138 -0.20 3.86 4.87
CA ARG A 138 0.35 2.83 5.77
C ARG A 138 0.25 1.50 5.04
N VAL A 139 1.40 0.95 4.68
CA VAL A 139 1.51 -0.39 4.10
C VAL A 139 1.64 -1.37 5.26
N VAL A 140 0.68 -2.28 5.41
CA VAL A 140 0.82 -3.46 6.27
C VAL A 140 0.88 -4.68 5.36
N ALA A 141 2.04 -5.31 5.31
CA ALA A 141 2.25 -6.59 4.63
C ALA A 141 1.81 -7.72 5.56
N ARG A 142 1.15 -8.74 5.02
CA ARG A 142 0.97 -10.05 5.66
C ARG A 142 1.93 -11.05 5.03
#